data_AF-A0A7X9BE12-F1
#
_entry.id   AF-A0A7X9BE12-F1
#
_cell.length_a   1.000
_cell.length_b   1.000
_cell.length_c   1.000
_cell.angle_alpha   90.00
_cell.angle_beta   90.00
_cell.angle_gamma   90.00
#
_symmetry.space_group_name_H-M   'P 1'
#
loop_
_entity.id
_entity.type
_entity.pdbx_description
1 polymer ?
#
loop_
_entity_poly.entity_id
_entity_poly.type
_entity_poly.pdbx_seq_one_letter_code
_entity_poly.pdbx_strand_id
1 'polypeptide(L)' 'MPDLIGYELDEALKICRDRGCQVEIVFTQPDRWLPGGKPRVVRFKKVSKNKGVITAANEAVVKGGGS' A
#
# COMPACT_ATOMS: atom_id res chain seq x y z
N MET A 1 -6.77 -0.09 -14.96
CA MET A 1 -6.04 -0.67 -13.81
C MET A 1 -7.06 -0.73 -12.69
N PRO A 2 -7.16 -1.83 -11.92
CA PRO A 2 -8.07 -1.84 -10.77
C PRO A 2 -7.63 -0.78 -9.77
N ASP A 3 -8.58 -0.18 -9.07
CA ASP A 3 -8.27 0.72 -7.96
C ASP A 3 -7.77 -0.14 -6.80
N LEU A 4 -6.48 -0.01 -6.49
CA LEU A 4 -5.82 -0.79 -5.44
C LEU A 4 -5.75 -0.01 -4.14
N ILE A 5 -6.22 1.23 -4.11
CA ILE A 5 -6.15 2.11 -2.94
C ILE A 5 -7.03 1.53 -1.83
N GLY A 6 -6.49 1.47 -0.62
CA GLY A 6 -7.16 0.94 0.56
C GLY A 6 -7.03 -0.57 0.78
N TYR A 7 -6.60 -1.34 -0.24
CA TYR A 7 -6.31 -2.76 -0.07
C TYR A 7 -5.10 -2.99 0.84
N GLU A 8 -5.10 -4.12 1.56
CA GLU A 8 -3.88 -4.62 2.20
C GLU A 8 -2.83 -4.89 1.11
N LEU A 9 -1.56 -4.60 1.42
CA LEU A 9 -0.47 -4.72 0.44
C LEU A 9 -0.43 -6.14 -0.18
N ASP A 10 -0.56 -7.19 0.63
CA ASP A 10 -0.57 -8.57 0.16
C ASP A 10 -1.69 -8.87 -0.83
N GLU A 11 -2.90 -8.36 -0.58
CA GLU A 11 -4.03 -8.52 -1.51
C GLU A 11 -3.77 -7.79 -2.83
N ALA A 12 -3.26 -6.58 -2.76
CA ALA A 12 -2.91 -5.79 -3.94
C ALA A 12 -1.81 -6.47 -4.78
N LEU A 13 -0.80 -7.06 -4.13
CA LEU A 13 0.26 -7.82 -4.81
C LEU A 13 -0.29 -9.08 -5.49
N LYS A 14 -1.21 -9.79 -4.84
CA LYS A 14 -1.89 -10.96 -5.44
C LYS A 14 -2.66 -10.56 -6.70
N ILE A 15 -3.46 -9.49 -6.63
CA ILE A 15 -4.21 -8.96 -7.77
C ILE A 15 -3.27 -8.56 -8.92
N CYS A 16 -2.13 -7.94 -8.60
CA CYS A 16 -1.14 -7.55 -9.62
C CYS A 16 -0.50 -8.79 -10.28
N ARG A 17 -0.15 -9.80 -9.49
CA ARG A 17 0.42 -11.06 -9.98
C ARG A 17 -0.53 -11.82 -10.90
N ASP A 18 -1.78 -12.00 -10.49
CA ASP A 18 -2.83 -12.67 -11.27
C ASP A 18 -3.08 -11.98 -12.63
N ARG A 19 -2.77 -10.69 -12.74
CA ARG A 19 -2.91 -9.91 -13.98
C ARG A 19 -1.61 -9.78 -14.79
N GLY A 20 -0.54 -10.47 -14.39
CA GLY A 20 0.76 -10.41 -15.05
C GLY A 20 1.42 -9.02 -14.95
N CYS A 21 1.14 -8.28 -13.88
CA CYS A 21 1.72 -6.96 -13.62
C CYS A 21 2.86 -7.08 -12.61
N GLN A 22 4.04 -6.63 -13.01
CA GLN A 22 5.19 -6.45 -12.12
C GLN A 22 5.04 -5.15 -11.34
N VAL A 23 5.20 -5.21 -10.03
CA VAL A 23 5.03 -4.06 -9.16
C VAL A 23 6.24 -3.87 -8.27
N GLU A 24 6.69 -2.63 -8.18
CA GLU A 24 7.69 -2.19 -7.22
C GLU A 24 6.98 -1.57 -6.01
N ILE A 25 7.47 -1.85 -4.81
CA ILE A 25 6.82 -1.43 -3.56
C ILE A 25 7.65 -0.32 -2.93
N VAL A 26 7.00 0.81 -2.65
CA VAL A 26 7.58 1.92 -1.90
C VAL A 26 6.82 2.04 -0.58
N PHE A 27 7.52 1.93 0.54
CA PHE A 27 6.94 2.16 1.85
C PHE A 27 7.08 3.62 2.25
N THR A 28 5.99 4.20 2.73
CA THR A 28 5.98 5.51 3.39
C THR A 28 5.53 5.33 4.83
N GLN A 29 6.20 5.99 5.77
CA GLN A 29 5.81 5.95 7.18
C GLN A 29 5.13 7.27 7.57
N PRO A 30 4.12 7.23 8.46
CA PRO A 30 3.59 8.46 9.06
C PRO A 30 4.68 9.12 9.92
N ASP A 31 4.70 10.46 9.91
CA ASP A 31 5.66 11.31 10.64
C ASP A 31 5.78 10.96 12.14
N ARG A 32 4.68 10.45 12.73
CA ARG A 32 4.64 9.96 14.10
C ARG A 32 4.95 8.45 14.14
N TRP A 33 6.16 8.17 14.60
CA TRP A 33 6.90 6.91 14.69
C TRP A 33 6.20 5.75 15.44
N LEU A 34 5.05 5.26 14.97
CA LEU A 34 4.45 4.01 15.46
C LEU A 34 3.86 3.16 14.31
N PRO A 35 4.71 2.49 13.51
CA PRO A 35 4.26 1.49 12.55
C PRO A 35 3.81 0.24 13.31
N GLY A 36 2.50 0.09 13.52
CA GLY A 36 1.94 -1.11 14.16
C GLY A 36 0.85 -1.79 13.35
N GLY A 37 0.23 -1.10 12.41
CA GLY A 37 -0.79 -1.67 11.52
C GLY A 37 -0.19 -2.34 10.28
N LYS A 38 -1.01 -3.17 9.63
CA LYS A 38 -0.65 -3.77 8.33
C LYS A 38 -0.52 -2.68 7.26
N PRO A 39 0.45 -2.78 6.34
CA PRO A 39 0.60 -1.82 5.27
C PRO A 39 -0.60 -1.87 4.31
N ARG A 40 -1.18 -0.71 4.04
CA ARG A 40 -2.23 -0.53 3.05
C ARG A 40 -1.74 0.31 1.89
N VAL A 41 -2.25 0.02 0.70
CA VAL A 41 -1.93 0.77 -0.51
C VAL A 41 -2.59 2.14 -0.42
N VAL A 42 -1.77 3.19 -0.45
CA VAL A 42 -2.22 4.59 -0.47
C VAL A 42 -2.12 5.21 -1.86
N ARG A 43 -1.33 4.60 -2.74
CA ARG A 43 -1.18 5.06 -4.12
C ARG A 43 -0.77 3.91 -5.03
N PHE A 44 -1.30 3.94 -6.25
CA PHE A 44 -0.82 3.12 -7.34
C PHE A 44 -0.43 3.99 -8.54
N LYS A 45 0.81 3.87 -9.01
CA LYS A 45 1.30 4.56 -10.22
C LYS A 45 1.61 3.54 -11.30
N LYS A 46 0.90 3.60 -12.42
CA LYS A 46 1.24 2.81 -13.60
C LYS A 46 2.50 3.40 -14.27
N VAL A 47 3.50 2.55 -14.52
CA VAL A 47 4.78 2.94 -15.15
C VAL A 47 4.83 2.49 -16.61
N SER A 48 4.26 1.32 -16.92
CA SER A 48 4.14 0.79 -18.29
C SER A 48 2.94 -0.13 -18.43
N LYS A 49 2.78 -0.81 -19.58
CA LYS A 49 1.66 -1.75 -19.83
C LYS A 49 1.55 -2.82 -18.72
N ASN A 50 2.69 -3.31 -18.24
CA ASN A 50 2.77 -4.39 -17.25
C ASN A 50 3.58 -4.02 -16.00
N LYS A 51 4.01 -2.75 -15.84
CA LYS A 51 4.77 -2.31 -14.67
C LYS A 51 4.03 -1.23 -13.88
N GLY A 52 4.03 -1.33 -12.56
CA GLY A 52 3.50 -0.33 -11.66
C GLY A 52 4.36 -0.11 -10.42
N VAL A 53 4.07 0.96 -9.69
CA VAL A 53 4.62 1.24 -8.36
C VAL A 53 3.46 1.34 -7.38
N ILE A 54 3.51 0.52 -6.34
CA ILE A 54 2.62 0.58 -5.20
C ILE A 54 3.29 1.40 -4.11
N THR A 55 2.64 2.47 -3.65
CA THR A 55 3.02 3.12 -2.40
C THR A 55 2.14 2.57 -1.30
N ALA A 56 2.75 1.98 -0.27
CA ALA A 56 2.08 1.46 0.90
C ALA A 56 2.46 2.26 2.14
N ALA A 57 1.48 2.53 2.99
CA ALA A 57 1.69 3.16 4.29
C ALA A 57 1.26 2.20 5.40
N ASN A 58 2.02 2.17 6.49
CA ASN A 58 1.60 1.47 7.71
C ASN A 58 0.53 2.32 8.39
N GLU A 59 -0.59 1.70 8.76
CA GLU A 59 -1.57 2.37 9.62
C GLU A 59 -0.87 2.70 10.95
N ALA A 60 -0.92 3.97 11.35
CA ALA A 60 -0.48 4.37 12.67
C ALA A 60 -1.41 3.71 13.68
N VAL A 61 -0.86 3.03 14.68
CA VAL A 61 -1.65 2.65 15.85
C VAL A 61 -1.88 3.93 16.64
N VAL A 62 -2.94 4.65 16.29
CA VAL A 62 -3.42 5.73 17.13
C VAL A 62 -4.07 5.05 18.33
N LYS A 63 -3.34 4.93 19.45
CA LYS A 63 -4.02 4.83 20.75
C LYS A 63 -4.82 6.11 20.86
N GLY A 64 -6.13 6.03 20.62
CA GLY A 64 -7.04 7.15 20.78
C GLY A 64 -6.77 7.81 22.13
N GLY A 65 -6.49 9.11 22.11
CA GLY A 65 -6.36 9.90 23.31
C GLY A 65 -7.70 9.86 24.03
N GLY A 66 -7.73 9.23 25.19
CA GLY A 66 -8.79 9.47 26.16
C GLY A 66 -8.77 10.94 26.54
N SER A 67 -9.93 11.56 26.51
CA SER A 67 -10.23 12.81 27.22
C SER A 67 -11.58 12.61 27.87
#